data_AF-A0A7S2UT57-F1
#
_entry.id   AF-A0A7S2UT57-F1
#
_cell.length_a   1.000
_cell.length_b   1.000
_cell.length_c   1.000
_cell.angle_alpha   90.00
_cell.angle_beta   90.00
_cell.angle_gamma   90.00
#
_symmetry.space_group_name_H-M   'P 1'
#
loop_
_entity.id
_entity.type
_entity.pdbx_description
1 polymer ?
#
loop_
_entity_poly.entity_id
_entity_poly.type
_entity_poly.pdbx_seq_one_letter_code
_entity_poly.pdbx_strand_id
1 'polypeptide(L)'
;GRDQDIASHESLLEATAAVGLPEGRGAELLERAGDQEVKLALRQATDEAVNWGAFGAPTIFVTNLSPDRSQHHMFFGSDRFMLLARHIGQPWLGPCPGKPDSKY
;
A
#
# COMPACT_ATOMS: atom_id res chain seq x y z
N GLY A 1 8.58 -4.21 12.96
CA GLY A 1 8.47 -2.74 12.94
C GLY A 1 9.27 -2.18 14.10
N ARG A 2 9.67 -0.91 14.03
CA ARG A 2 10.09 -0.19 15.24
C ARG A 2 8.82 0.24 15.96
N ASP A 3 8.76 0.06 17.28
CA ASP A 3 7.61 0.46 18.10
C ASP A 3 7.75 1.94 18.45
N GLN A 4 7.43 2.80 17.49
CA GLN A 4 7.56 4.26 17.57
C GLN A 4 6.20 4.90 17.36
N ASP A 5 6.04 6.11 17.88
CA ASP A 5 4.87 6.93 17.61
C ASP A 5 4.75 7.26 16.11
N ILE A 6 3.51 7.34 15.63
CA ILE A 6 3.19 7.69 14.23
C ILE A 6 2.14 8.80 14.12
N ALA A 7 1.79 9.43 15.24
CA ALA A 7 0.79 10.49 15.29
C ALA A 7 1.40 11.88 15.48
N SER A 8 2.58 11.98 16.08
CA SER A 8 3.27 13.24 16.31
C SER A 8 3.92 13.79 15.05
N HIS A 9 3.98 15.11 14.97
CA HIS A 9 4.63 15.82 13.88
C HIS A 9 6.12 15.46 13.79
N GLU A 10 6.80 15.33 14.94
CA GLU A 10 8.22 14.98 15.02
C GLU A 10 8.50 13.59 14.45
N SER A 11 7.74 12.57 14.86
CA SER A 11 7.93 11.20 14.35
C SER A 11 7.64 11.10 12.84
N LEU A 12 6.65 11.84 12.36
CA LEU A 12 6.36 11.91 10.93
C LEU A 12 7.48 12.61 10.15
N LEU A 13 8.06 13.69 10.67
CA LEU A 13 9.23 14.34 10.05
C LEU A 13 10.45 13.41 10.02
N GLU A 14 10.76 12.71 11.11
CA GLU A 14 11.84 11.71 11.17
C GLU A 14 11.64 10.64 10.08
N ALA A 15 10.41 10.12 9.95
CA ALA A 15 10.08 9.15 8.92
C ALA A 15 10.28 9.69 7.50
N THR A 16 9.88 10.95 7.23
CA THR A 16 10.10 11.58 5.92
C THR A 16 11.58 11.83 5.60
N ALA A 17 12.40 12.17 6.60
CA ALA A 17 13.84 12.35 6.43
C ALA A 17 14.55 11.03 6.13
N ALA A 18 14.12 9.93 6.74
CA ALA A 18 14.71 8.60 6.56
C ALA A 18 14.54 8.02 5.15
N VAL A 19 13.56 8.49 4.37
CA VAL A 19 13.26 7.99 3.02
C VAL A 19 13.95 8.78 1.89
N GLY A 20 14.87 9.70 2.22
CA GLY A 20 15.68 10.42 1.24
C GLY A 20 14.93 11.51 0.46
N LEU A 21 13.85 12.05 1.04
CA LEU A 21 13.17 13.22 0.47
C LEU A 21 14.07 14.46 0.52
N PRO A 22 13.94 15.40 -0.43
CA PRO A 22 14.63 16.69 -0.36
C PRO A 22 14.33 17.44 0.94
N GLU A 23 15.29 18.25 1.39
CA GLU A 23 15.13 19.09 2.59
C GLU A 23 13.86 19.97 2.49
N GLY A 24 13.11 20.08 3.60
CA GLY A 24 11.86 20.82 3.67
C GLY A 24 10.65 20.13 3.02
N ARG A 25 10.84 19.14 2.13
CA ARG A 25 9.74 18.46 1.45
C ARG A 25 8.84 17.68 2.41
N GLY A 26 9.41 17.06 3.45
CA GLY A 26 8.65 16.39 4.50
C GLY A 26 7.67 17.34 5.19
N ALA A 27 8.15 18.50 5.64
CA ALA A 27 7.34 19.52 6.31
C ALA A 27 6.19 20.03 5.41
N GLU A 28 6.49 20.32 4.13
CA GLU A 28 5.47 20.72 3.14
C GLU A 28 4.37 19.65 2.99
N LEU A 29 4.75 18.36 2.90
CA LEU A 29 3.78 17.27 2.78
C LEU A 29 2.92 17.10 4.04
N LEU A 30 3.51 17.28 5.23
CA LEU A 30 2.79 17.22 6.50
C LEU A 30 1.78 18.37 6.64
N GLU A 31 2.15 19.58 6.20
CA GLU A 31 1.22 20.71 6.16
C GLU A 31 0.05 20.42 5.21
N ARG A 32 0.35 19.95 3.99
CA ARG A 32 -0.66 19.58 2.99
C ARG A 32 -1.57 18.43 3.41
N ALA A 33 -1.17 17.57 4.34
CA ALA A 33 -2.06 16.55 4.89
C ALA A 33 -3.30 17.16 5.60
N GLY A 34 -3.22 18.43 6.00
CA GLY A 34 -4.34 19.21 6.52
C GLY A 34 -5.33 19.69 5.46
N ASP A 35 -4.91 19.73 4.19
CA ASP A 35 -5.71 20.28 3.08
C ASP A 35 -6.98 19.48 2.84
N GLN A 36 -8.04 20.19 2.48
CA GLN A 36 -9.34 19.57 2.19
C GLN A 36 -9.25 18.60 1.00
N GLU A 37 -8.45 18.94 0.00
CA GLU A 37 -8.23 18.09 -1.19
C GLU A 37 -7.57 16.75 -0.80
N VAL A 38 -6.55 16.77 0.05
CA VAL A 38 -5.85 15.56 0.49
C VAL A 38 -6.76 14.67 1.35
N LYS A 39 -7.52 15.27 2.27
CA LYS A 39 -8.52 14.54 3.07
C LYS A 39 -9.61 13.91 2.21
N LEU A 40 -10.09 14.65 1.20
CA LEU A 40 -11.09 14.14 0.26
C LEU A 40 -10.54 12.98 -0.57
N ALA A 41 -9.30 13.10 -1.08
CA ALA A 41 -8.65 12.05 -1.84
C ALA A 41 -8.49 10.76 -1.02
N LEU A 42 -8.04 10.87 0.24
CA LEU A 42 -7.92 9.72 1.15
C LEU A 42 -9.28 9.03 1.40
N ARG A 43 -10.34 9.83 1.63
CA ARG A 43 -11.69 9.31 1.79
C ARG A 43 -12.19 8.62 0.54
N GLN A 44 -12.06 9.25 -0.63
CA GLN A 44 -12.51 8.70 -1.91
C GLN A 44 -11.83 7.37 -2.24
N ALA A 45 -10.51 7.27 -2.02
CA ALA A 45 -9.78 6.01 -2.22
C ALA A 45 -10.29 4.90 -1.28
N THR A 46 -10.65 5.25 -0.04
CA THR A 46 -11.23 4.30 0.91
C THR A 46 -12.65 3.90 0.52
N ASP A 47 -13.48 4.85 0.11
CA ASP A 47 -14.86 4.62 -0.36
C ASP A 47 -14.84 3.74 -1.63
N GLU A 48 -13.91 3.94 -2.56
CA GLU A 48 -13.71 3.09 -3.73
C GLU A 48 -13.40 1.64 -3.35
N ALA A 49 -12.45 1.43 -2.43
CA ALA A 49 -12.11 0.09 -1.95
C ALA A 49 -13.32 -0.61 -1.30
N VAL A 50 -14.10 0.11 -0.47
CA VAL A 50 -15.32 -0.41 0.15
C VAL A 50 -16.39 -0.73 -0.90
N ASN A 51 -16.57 0.13 -1.91
CA ASN A 51 -17.50 -0.11 -3.01
C ASN A 51 -17.14 -1.35 -3.83
N TRP A 52 -15.86 -1.69 -3.92
CA TRP A 52 -15.38 -2.92 -4.55
C TRP A 52 -15.41 -4.15 -3.61
N GLY A 53 -15.94 -4.00 -2.39
CA GLY A 53 -16.15 -5.09 -1.44
C GLY A 53 -15.02 -5.31 -0.44
N ALA A 54 -14.08 -4.38 -0.31
CA ALA A 54 -13.06 -4.47 0.74
C ALA A 54 -13.72 -4.38 2.14
N PHE A 55 -13.33 -5.28 3.02
CA PHE A 55 -13.81 -5.35 4.42
C PHE A 55 -12.68 -5.27 5.45
N GLY A 56 -11.45 -5.04 4.99
CA GLY A 56 -10.26 -4.92 5.83
C GLY A 56 -9.01 -4.63 5.00
N ALA A 57 -7.86 -4.58 5.66
CA ALA A 57 -6.57 -4.35 5.02
C ALA A 57 -5.52 -5.41 5.41
N PRO A 58 -4.59 -5.79 4.50
CA PRO A 58 -4.56 -5.35 3.10
C PRO A 58 -5.65 -6.04 2.26
N THR A 59 -6.23 -5.28 1.32
CA THR A 59 -7.05 -5.80 0.22
C THR A 59 -6.37 -5.41 -1.09
N ILE A 60 -6.20 -6.37 -2.00
CA ILE A 60 -5.48 -6.20 -3.27
C ILE A 60 -6.45 -6.50 -4.40
N PHE A 61 -6.63 -5.56 -5.31
CA PHE A 61 -7.44 -5.70 -6.52
C PHE A 61 -6.55 -5.87 -7.75
N VAL A 62 -6.79 -6.91 -8.54
CA VAL A 62 -6.11 -7.16 -9.82
C VAL A 62 -7.08 -6.84 -10.95
N THR A 63 -6.84 -5.75 -11.68
CA THR A 63 -7.77 -5.20 -12.70
C THR A 63 -7.30 -5.39 -14.14
N ASN A 64 -6.02 -5.70 -14.38
CA ASN A 64 -5.41 -5.63 -15.71
C ASN A 64 -5.48 -6.94 -16.51
N LEU A 65 -6.37 -7.85 -16.14
CA LEU A 65 -6.54 -9.14 -16.84
C LEU A 65 -7.62 -9.10 -17.93
N SER A 66 -8.41 -8.01 -17.99
CA SER A 66 -9.36 -7.73 -19.07
C SER A 66 -8.96 -6.45 -19.82
N PRO A 67 -9.09 -6.36 -21.16
CA PRO A 67 -8.73 -5.17 -21.92
C PRO A 67 -9.46 -3.89 -21.51
N ASP A 68 -10.69 -4.04 -21.00
CA ASP A 68 -11.55 -2.95 -20.53
C ASP A 68 -11.46 -2.73 -19.01
N ARG A 69 -10.66 -3.53 -18.30
CA ARG A 69 -10.51 -3.55 -16.83
C ARG A 69 -11.83 -3.70 -16.08
N SER A 70 -12.89 -4.15 -16.75
CA SER A 70 -14.22 -4.33 -16.16
C SER A 70 -14.24 -5.45 -15.12
N GLN A 71 -13.34 -6.41 -15.27
CA GLN A 71 -13.17 -7.52 -14.35
C GLN A 71 -12.00 -7.26 -13.42
N HIS A 72 -12.28 -7.26 -12.11
CA HIS A 72 -11.28 -7.26 -11.06
C HIS A 72 -11.39 -8.53 -10.22
N HIS A 73 -10.24 -9.03 -9.77
CA HIS A 73 -10.19 -10.08 -8.75
C HIS A 73 -9.66 -9.50 -7.45
N MET A 74 -10.38 -9.74 -6.36
CA MET A 74 -10.02 -9.27 -5.03
C MET A 74 -9.32 -10.36 -4.23
N PHE A 75 -8.18 -10.04 -3.63
CA PHE A 75 -7.48 -10.86 -2.63
C PHE A 75 -7.40 -10.11 -1.31
N PHE A 76 -7.90 -10.71 -0.22
CA PHE A 76 -7.78 -10.17 1.13
C PHE A 76 -6.68 -10.88 1.92
N GLY A 77 -5.87 -10.11 2.66
CA GLY A 77 -4.79 -10.59 3.51
C GLY A 77 -3.43 -10.62 2.83
N SER A 78 -2.37 -10.67 3.65
CA SER A 78 -0.97 -10.70 3.18
C SER A 78 -0.46 -12.11 2.84
N ASP A 79 -1.30 -13.15 2.95
CA ASP A 79 -0.95 -14.56 2.73
C ASP A 79 -1.37 -15.08 1.34
N ARG A 80 -2.03 -14.24 0.53
CA ARG A 80 -2.59 -14.65 -0.77
C ARG A 80 -1.68 -14.39 -1.97
N PHE A 81 -0.43 -13.97 -1.77
CA PHE A 81 0.48 -13.64 -2.87
C PHE A 81 0.78 -14.82 -3.80
N MET A 82 0.83 -16.06 -3.29
CA MET A 82 0.97 -17.26 -4.13
C MET A 82 -0.24 -17.43 -5.08
N LEU A 83 -1.46 -17.20 -4.58
CA LEU A 83 -2.67 -17.27 -5.41
C LEU A 83 -2.73 -16.12 -6.40
N LEU A 84 -2.34 -14.92 -5.97
CA LEU A 84 -2.21 -13.74 -6.83
C LEU A 84 -1.25 -14.01 -7.97
N ALA A 85 -0.03 -14.51 -7.69
CA ALA A 85 0.97 -14.84 -8.70
C ALA A 85 0.42 -15.83 -9.73
N ARG A 86 -0.22 -16.91 -9.27
CA ARG A 86 -0.91 -17.88 -10.15
C ARG A 86 -1.99 -17.21 -11.00
N HIS A 87 -2.78 -16.31 -10.42
CA HIS A 87 -3.87 -15.63 -11.10
C HIS A 87 -3.38 -14.70 -12.22
N ILE A 88 -2.23 -14.03 -12.02
CA ILE A 88 -1.61 -13.15 -13.03
C ILE A 88 -0.62 -13.88 -13.96
N GLY A 89 -0.52 -15.21 -13.87
CA GLY A 89 0.39 -16.01 -14.69
C GLY A 89 1.88 -15.81 -14.40
N GLN A 90 2.24 -15.41 -13.18
CA GLN A 90 3.62 -15.20 -12.73
C GLN A 90 4.08 -16.31 -11.78
N PRO A 91 5.38 -16.65 -11.75
CA PRO A 91 5.92 -17.58 -10.75
C PRO A 91 5.91 -16.98 -9.35
N TRP A 92 5.61 -17.79 -8.33
CA TRP A 92 5.79 -17.40 -6.93
C TRP A 92 7.19 -17.79 -6.45
N LEU A 93 8.01 -16.78 -6.13
CA LEU A 93 9.40 -16.94 -5.70
C LEU A 93 9.57 -16.77 -4.17
N GLY A 94 8.50 -16.97 -3.42
CA GLY A 94 8.47 -16.68 -1.98
C GLY A 94 8.31 -15.18 -1.66
N PRO A 95 8.18 -14.83 -0.36
CA PRO A 95 7.94 -13.46 0.08
C PRO A 95 9.16 -12.53 -0.06
N CYS A 96 10.36 -13.11 -0.21
CA CYS A 96 11.63 -12.41 -0.35
C CYS A 96 12.35 -12.87 -1.63
N PRO A 97 11.83 -12.54 -2.84
CA PRO A 97 12.46 -12.94 -4.08
C PRO A 97 13.91 -12.41 -4.15
N GLY A 98 14.85 -13.28 -4.55
CA GLY A 98 16.26 -12.91 -4.72
C GLY A 98 17.14 -13.01 -3.48
N LYS A 99 16.60 -13.36 -2.31
CA LYS A 99 17.42 -13.80 -1.16
C LYS A 99 17.68 -15.31 -1.27
N PRO A 100 18.89 -15.80 -0.95
CA PRO A 100 19.12 -17.24 -0.83
C PRO A 100 18.18 -17.80 0.23
N ASP A 101 17.68 -19.03 0.03
CA ASP A 101 16.76 -19.69 0.96
C ASP A 101 17.37 -19.70 2.37
N SER A 102 16.83 -18.84 3.23
CA SER A 102 17.05 -18.91 4.67
C SER A 102 16.34 -20.17 5.15
N LYS A 103 17.07 -21.28 5.25
CA LYS A 103 16.61 -22.44 6.02
C LYS A 103 16.49 -21.99 7.48
N TYR A 104 15.26 -21.65 7.88
CA TYR A 104 14.79 -21.45 9.26
C TYR A 104 15.68 -20.63 10.19
#